data_AF-A0A1G6A0W4-F1
#
_entry.id   AF-A0A1G6A0W4-F1
#
_cell.length_a   1.000
_cell.length_b   1.000
_cell.length_c   1.000
_cell.angle_alpha   90.00
_cell.angle_beta   90.00
_cell.angle_gamma   90.00
#
_symmetry.space_group_name_H-M   'P 1'
#
loop_
_entity.id
_entity.type
_entity.pdbx_description
1 polymer ?
#
loop_
_entity_poly.entity_id
_entity_poly.type
_entity_poly.pdbx_seq_one_letter_code
_entity_poly.pdbx_strand_id
1 'polypeptide(L)'
;MTVTDKKGNSWSATSAYIYLDHSNPAIHGLETTNTDWTNRAPVISVSGTDYLTGTSYTGSGMSSMVIYDDVGREVARGSGSVSYTLTSRYEGIHTWKIVATDNVDHASTAYVTTKYDITKPGIDGTEITKVIQGMTVSGYCQDNVINQHTDDEARRSINNPNVTSGLRSVMLYKVVDGHRYPIYSSTTNGSWASSDTHSYFNIYYDDNVASDLPEYYVIAVSDHAGNITEKKLTTQRYLLTTFHTSIDRSTYNK
;
A
#
# COMPACT_ATOMS: atom_id res chain seq x y z
N MET A 1 43.50 -4.79 -46.60
CA MET A 1 44.73 -3.97 -46.61
C MET A 1 45.76 -4.67 -47.48
N THR A 2 46.30 -3.98 -48.47
CA THR A 2 47.40 -4.49 -49.31
C THR A 2 48.60 -3.62 -49.07
N VAL A 3 49.73 -4.23 -48.71
CA VAL A 3 50.99 -3.52 -48.53
C VAL A 3 51.94 -4.00 -49.62
N THR A 4 52.46 -3.05 -50.40
CA THR A 4 53.40 -3.32 -51.49
C THR A 4 54.72 -2.65 -51.19
N ASP A 5 55.81 -3.41 -51.22
CA ASP A 5 57.14 -2.85 -51.05
C ASP A 5 57.62 -2.09 -52.31
N LYS A 6 58.75 -1.39 -52.19
CA LYS A 6 59.33 -0.60 -53.30
C LYS A 6 59.77 -1.46 -54.50
N LYS A 7 59.95 -2.77 -54.32
CA LYS A 7 60.31 -3.72 -55.39
C LYS A 7 59.07 -4.32 -56.07
N GLY A 8 57.86 -3.96 -55.62
CA GLY A 8 56.61 -4.46 -56.19
C GLY A 8 56.13 -5.77 -55.58
N ASN A 9 56.72 -6.25 -54.49
CA ASN A 9 56.18 -7.41 -53.78
C ASN A 9 54.97 -6.97 -52.98
N SER A 10 53.83 -7.63 -53.19
CA SER A 10 52.58 -7.32 -52.51
C SER A 10 52.15 -8.45 -51.60
N TRP A 11 51.70 -8.09 -50.39
CA TRP A 11 50.97 -8.97 -49.50
C TRP A 11 49.59 -8.37 -49.22
N SER A 12 48.56 -9.19 -49.30
CA SER A 12 47.18 -8.78 -49.05
C SER A 12 46.64 -9.55 -47.85
N ALA A 13 46.06 -8.80 -46.91
CA ALA A 13 45.21 -9.36 -45.86
C ALA A 13 43.88 -8.64 -45.81
N THR A 14 42.85 -9.36 -45.38
CA THR A 14 41.55 -8.76 -45.03
C THR A 14 41.76 -7.81 -43.86
N SER A 15 41.18 -6.61 -43.90
CA SER A 15 41.18 -5.75 -42.71
C SER A 15 40.39 -6.45 -41.60
N ALA A 16 41.00 -6.64 -40.43
CA ALA A 16 40.24 -6.98 -39.24
C ALA A 16 39.48 -5.72 -38.79
N TYR A 17 38.17 -5.81 -38.63
CA TYR A 17 37.40 -4.80 -37.92
C TYR A 17 37.58 -5.04 -36.42
N ILE A 18 37.87 -3.98 -35.68
CA ILE A 18 37.84 -3.99 -34.22
C ILE A 18 36.55 -3.28 -33.82
N TYR A 19 35.64 -4.02 -33.19
CA TYR A 19 34.45 -3.44 -32.59
C TYR A 19 34.82 -3.01 -31.17
N LEU A 20 34.70 -1.71 -30.90
CA LEU A 20 34.78 -1.16 -29.56
C LEU A 20 33.35 -0.92 -29.11
N ASP A 21 32.89 -1.72 -28.16
CA ASP A 21 31.66 -1.42 -27.46
C ASP A 21 31.94 -0.28 -26.48
N HIS A 22 31.17 0.79 -26.57
CA HIS A 22 31.16 1.96 -25.67
C HIS A 22 29.73 2.32 -25.24
N SER A 23 28.77 1.42 -25.48
CA SER A 23 27.36 1.68 -25.25
C SER A 23 26.99 1.24 -23.84
N ASN A 24 26.18 2.05 -23.15
CA ASN A 24 25.58 1.58 -21.92
C ASN A 24 24.38 0.68 -22.25
N PRO A 25 24.11 -0.37 -21.45
CA PRO A 25 22.90 -1.16 -21.61
C PRO A 25 21.63 -0.32 -21.37
N ALA A 26 20.51 -0.65 -21.98
CA ALA A 26 19.21 -0.04 -21.72
C ALA A 26 18.38 -0.89 -20.73
N ILE A 27 17.60 -0.23 -19.88
CA ILE A 27 16.69 -0.87 -18.90
C ILE A 27 15.24 -0.61 -19.33
N HIS A 28 14.41 -1.66 -19.32
CA HIS A 28 13.00 -1.64 -19.70
C HIS A 28 12.11 -2.25 -18.61
N GLY A 29 10.81 -1.91 -18.61
CA GLY A 29 9.79 -2.58 -17.78
C GLY A 29 9.44 -1.87 -16.47
N LEU A 30 10.10 -0.76 -16.14
CA LEU A 30 9.83 -0.01 -14.89
C LEU A 30 8.40 0.52 -14.82
N GLU A 31 7.83 0.89 -15.97
CA GLU A 31 6.46 1.35 -16.12
C GLU A 31 5.39 0.32 -15.71
N THR A 32 5.77 -0.95 -15.58
CA THR A 32 4.86 -2.03 -15.14
C THR A 32 4.77 -2.15 -13.62
N THR A 33 5.65 -1.47 -12.87
CA THR A 33 5.64 -1.47 -11.42
C THR A 33 4.49 -0.61 -10.91
N ASN A 34 3.69 -1.12 -9.96
CA ASN A 34 2.70 -0.29 -9.28
C ASN A 34 3.39 0.74 -8.38
N THR A 35 3.20 2.02 -8.69
CA THR A 35 3.76 3.17 -7.96
C THR A 35 2.71 3.96 -7.16
N ASP A 36 1.44 3.57 -7.27
CA ASP A 36 0.35 4.09 -6.44
C ASP A 36 0.22 3.33 -5.13
N TRP A 37 -0.50 3.90 -4.17
CA TRP A 37 -0.81 3.23 -2.91
C TRP A 37 -1.53 1.91 -3.18
N THR A 38 -1.03 0.83 -2.58
CA THR A 38 -1.63 -0.49 -2.70
C THR A 38 -1.34 -1.34 -1.48
N ASN A 39 -2.28 -2.19 -1.11
CA ASN A 39 -2.10 -3.23 -0.10
C ASN A 39 -1.66 -4.59 -0.68
N ARG A 40 -1.36 -4.62 -1.98
CA ARG A 40 -0.78 -5.79 -2.65
C ARG A 40 0.69 -5.52 -2.90
N ALA A 41 1.54 -6.47 -2.53
CA ALA A 41 2.98 -6.36 -2.71
C ALA A 41 3.32 -5.99 -4.18
N PRO A 42 3.92 -4.81 -4.42
CA PRO A 42 4.38 -4.44 -5.75
C PRO A 42 5.43 -5.43 -6.26
N VAL A 43 5.47 -5.60 -7.57
CA VAL A 43 6.49 -6.40 -8.26
C VAL A 43 7.27 -5.46 -9.17
N ILE A 44 8.58 -5.42 -8.96
CA ILE A 44 9.50 -4.75 -9.88
C ILE A 44 10.00 -5.83 -10.82
N SER A 45 9.73 -5.70 -12.12
CA SER A 45 10.17 -6.66 -13.14
C SER A 45 10.77 -5.91 -14.31
N VAL A 46 12.06 -6.11 -14.55
CA VAL A 46 12.81 -5.35 -15.54
C VAL A 46 13.65 -6.27 -16.42
N SER A 47 13.91 -5.80 -17.63
CA SER A 47 14.82 -6.45 -18.58
C SER A 47 15.84 -5.46 -19.12
N GLY A 48 16.99 -5.99 -19.53
CA GLY A 48 18.12 -5.23 -20.02
C GLY A 48 18.46 -5.63 -21.46
N THR A 49 18.86 -4.66 -22.26
CA THR A 49 19.38 -4.90 -23.62
C THR A 49 20.68 -4.18 -23.81
N ASP A 50 21.68 -4.86 -24.33
CA ASP A 50 22.92 -4.28 -24.82
C ASP A 50 22.77 -3.87 -26.31
N TYR A 51 23.48 -2.84 -26.76
CA TYR A 51 23.48 -2.40 -28.16
C TYR A 51 23.93 -3.49 -29.12
N LEU A 52 24.93 -4.29 -28.73
CA LEU A 52 25.46 -5.38 -29.55
C LEU A 52 24.72 -6.70 -29.31
N THR A 53 23.58 -6.71 -28.62
CA THR A 53 22.80 -7.92 -28.33
C THR A 53 22.52 -8.73 -29.60
N GLY A 54 22.79 -10.04 -29.56
CA GLY A 54 22.52 -10.97 -30.66
C GLY A 54 23.61 -11.02 -31.74
N THR A 55 24.71 -10.28 -31.55
CA THR A 55 25.91 -10.42 -32.37
C THR A 55 26.85 -11.48 -31.80
N SER A 56 27.86 -11.88 -32.58
CA SER A 56 28.95 -12.76 -32.11
C SER A 56 30.16 -11.98 -31.60
N TYR A 57 30.04 -10.66 -31.43
CA TYR A 57 31.14 -9.81 -31.00
C TYR A 57 31.47 -10.04 -29.52
N THR A 58 32.75 -10.10 -29.21
CA THR A 58 33.24 -10.16 -27.82
C THR A 58 32.71 -8.95 -27.05
N GLY A 59 32.08 -9.20 -25.90
CA GLY A 59 31.49 -8.14 -25.08
C GLY A 59 30.00 -7.89 -25.32
N SER A 60 29.40 -8.51 -26.33
CA SER A 60 27.95 -8.44 -26.57
C SER A 60 27.14 -9.02 -25.41
N GLY A 61 26.03 -8.37 -25.10
CA GLY A 61 25.00 -8.86 -24.19
C GLY A 61 25.14 -8.38 -22.75
N MET A 62 24.19 -8.81 -21.93
CA MET A 62 24.09 -8.42 -20.52
C MET A 62 24.92 -9.34 -19.62
N SER A 63 25.72 -8.74 -18.73
CA SER A 63 26.41 -9.45 -17.65
C SER A 63 25.51 -9.60 -16.42
N SER A 64 24.89 -8.50 -15.98
CA SER A 64 24.01 -8.53 -14.82
C SER A 64 22.93 -7.46 -14.83
N MET A 65 21.87 -7.74 -14.08
CA MET A 65 20.88 -6.77 -13.62
C MET A 65 20.66 -7.00 -12.14
N VAL A 66 20.64 -5.93 -11.37
CA VAL A 66 20.56 -5.97 -9.91
C VAL A 66 19.55 -4.94 -9.42
N ILE A 67 18.66 -5.37 -8.51
CA ILE A 67 17.74 -4.48 -7.80
C ILE A 67 18.29 -4.30 -6.39
N TYR A 68 18.44 -3.05 -5.98
CA TYR A 68 18.83 -2.64 -4.64
C TYR A 68 17.67 -1.95 -3.93
N ASP A 69 17.55 -2.19 -2.63
CA ASP A 69 16.65 -1.42 -1.77
C ASP A 69 17.19 0.00 -1.49
N ASP A 70 16.41 0.79 -0.76
CA ASP A 70 16.65 2.19 -0.43
C ASP A 70 17.86 2.42 0.48
N VAL A 71 18.31 1.38 1.20
CA VAL A 71 19.56 1.39 1.98
C VAL A 71 20.76 0.79 1.22
N GLY A 72 20.56 0.43 -0.05
CA GLY A 72 21.62 -0.04 -0.95
C GLY A 72 21.95 -1.53 -0.84
N ARG A 73 21.10 -2.34 -0.19
CA ARG A 73 21.27 -3.80 -0.17
C ARG A 73 20.71 -4.42 -1.44
N GLU A 74 21.44 -5.36 -2.01
CA GLU A 74 20.96 -6.18 -3.12
C GLU A 74 19.79 -7.07 -2.65
N VAL A 75 18.66 -7.00 -3.36
CA VAL A 75 17.47 -7.81 -3.07
C VAL A 75 17.16 -8.82 -4.16
N ALA A 76 17.64 -8.60 -5.38
CA ALA A 76 17.52 -9.53 -6.49
C ALA A 76 18.59 -9.29 -7.54
N ARG A 77 18.99 -10.36 -8.24
CA ARG A 77 19.94 -10.34 -9.35
C ARG A 77 19.53 -11.32 -10.44
N GLY A 78 19.81 -10.97 -11.69
CA GLY A 78 19.71 -11.85 -12.84
C GLY A 78 20.64 -11.42 -13.97
N SER A 79 20.61 -12.13 -15.08
CA SER A 79 21.38 -11.84 -16.29
C SER A 79 20.42 -11.53 -17.44
N GLY A 80 20.32 -10.25 -17.84
CA GLY A 80 19.39 -9.79 -18.88
C GLY A 80 17.95 -9.53 -18.44
N SER A 81 17.51 -10.09 -17.30
CA SER A 81 16.25 -9.74 -16.65
C SER A 81 16.31 -10.05 -15.16
N VAL A 82 15.53 -9.33 -14.36
CA VAL A 82 15.40 -9.56 -12.91
C VAL A 82 14.03 -9.12 -12.43
N SER A 83 13.48 -9.84 -11.46
CA SER A 83 12.21 -9.49 -10.82
C SER A 83 12.31 -9.59 -9.29
N TYR A 84 11.61 -8.72 -8.59
CA TYR A 84 11.51 -8.74 -7.13
C TYR A 84 10.10 -8.37 -6.67
N THR A 85 9.47 -9.25 -5.90
CA THR A 85 8.21 -8.98 -5.20
C THR A 85 8.50 -8.45 -3.81
N LEU A 86 7.93 -7.29 -3.48
CA LEU A 86 8.14 -6.67 -2.17
C LEU A 86 7.63 -7.57 -1.04
N THR A 87 8.39 -7.65 0.04
CA THR A 87 7.98 -8.28 1.30
C THR A 87 7.39 -7.24 2.25
N SER A 88 6.61 -7.66 3.26
CA SER A 88 5.98 -6.77 4.25
C SER A 88 6.92 -5.81 4.98
N ARG A 89 8.22 -6.13 5.11
CA ARG A 89 9.22 -5.22 5.71
C ARG A 89 9.45 -3.92 4.93
N TYR A 90 9.02 -3.87 3.67
CA TYR A 90 9.10 -2.70 2.79
C TYR A 90 7.74 -2.01 2.68
N GLU A 91 6.94 -2.08 3.76
CA GLU A 91 5.76 -1.27 3.91
C GLU A 91 6.16 0.21 4.06
N GLY A 92 5.46 1.08 3.35
CA GLY A 92 5.71 2.50 3.23
C GLY A 92 6.11 2.91 1.81
N ILE A 93 6.85 4.02 1.73
CA ILE A 93 7.37 4.56 0.47
C ILE A 93 8.86 4.25 0.38
N HIS A 94 9.27 3.51 -0.66
CA HIS A 94 10.66 3.15 -0.90
C HIS A 94 11.06 3.41 -2.35
N THR A 95 12.28 3.90 -2.55
CA THR A 95 12.88 4.09 -3.86
C THR A 95 13.93 3.02 -4.10
N TRP A 96 13.74 2.25 -5.17
CA TRP A 96 14.55 1.12 -5.56
C TRP A 96 15.54 1.55 -6.64
N LYS A 97 16.79 1.10 -6.54
CA LYS A 97 17.81 1.34 -7.55
C LYS A 97 18.02 0.08 -8.38
N ILE A 98 17.91 0.20 -9.69
CA ILE A 98 18.17 -0.87 -10.64
C ILE A 98 19.47 -0.54 -11.35
N VAL A 99 20.42 -1.48 -11.36
CA VAL A 99 21.68 -1.36 -12.11
C VAL A 99 21.74 -2.48 -13.12
N ALA A 100 21.99 -2.15 -14.39
CA ALA A 100 22.23 -3.10 -15.46
C ALA A 100 23.66 -2.92 -15.96
N THR A 101 24.39 -4.02 -16.12
CA THR A 101 25.79 -4.05 -16.55
C THR A 101 25.93 -5.01 -17.73
N ASP A 102 26.60 -4.57 -18.79
CA ASP A 102 26.90 -5.41 -19.96
C ASP A 102 28.16 -6.28 -19.75
N ASN A 103 28.55 -7.06 -20.75
CA ASN A 103 29.72 -7.94 -20.67
C ASN A 103 31.08 -7.22 -20.81
N VAL A 104 31.09 -5.89 -20.99
CA VAL A 104 32.29 -5.05 -21.00
C VAL A 104 32.31 -4.02 -19.87
N ASP A 105 31.49 -4.24 -18.85
CA ASP A 105 31.37 -3.46 -17.62
C ASP A 105 30.80 -2.03 -17.78
N HIS A 106 30.18 -1.67 -18.91
CA HIS A 106 29.35 -0.46 -18.91
C HIS A 106 28.05 -0.69 -18.15
N ALA A 107 27.57 0.38 -17.53
CA ALA A 107 26.43 0.30 -16.64
C ALA A 107 25.41 1.41 -16.90
N SER A 108 24.14 1.04 -16.75
CA SER A 108 23.02 1.97 -16.63
C SER A 108 22.36 1.84 -15.27
N THR A 109 21.82 2.94 -14.77
CA THR A 109 21.07 2.98 -13.52
C THR A 109 19.69 3.59 -13.74
N ALA A 110 18.69 3.01 -13.11
CA ALA A 110 17.34 3.53 -13.09
C ALA A 110 16.73 3.41 -11.69
N TYR A 111 15.62 4.11 -11.46
CA TYR A 111 14.95 4.15 -10.18
C TYR A 111 13.43 3.99 -10.33
N VAL A 112 12.80 3.38 -9.34
CA VAL A 112 11.33 3.33 -9.21
C VAL A 112 10.94 3.49 -7.75
N THR A 113 9.87 4.22 -7.49
CA THR A 113 9.34 4.40 -6.13
C THR A 113 8.02 3.67 -5.99
N THR A 114 7.92 2.81 -4.98
CA THR A 114 6.70 2.05 -4.65
C THR A 114 6.03 2.64 -3.42
N LYS A 115 4.69 2.57 -3.34
CA LYS A 115 3.91 2.95 -2.16
C LYS A 115 3.09 1.75 -1.69
N TYR A 116 3.62 1.00 -0.73
CA TYR A 116 3.04 -0.28 -0.30
C TYR A 116 2.53 -0.16 1.13
N ASP A 117 1.24 -0.33 1.37
CA ASP A 117 0.66 -0.14 2.70
C ASP A 117 -0.33 -1.26 3.01
N ILE A 118 -0.02 -2.04 4.05
CA ILE A 118 -0.83 -3.16 4.56
C ILE A 118 -1.31 -2.89 5.98
N THR A 119 -1.15 -1.65 6.46
CA THR A 119 -1.65 -1.17 7.72
C THR A 119 -3.15 -1.04 7.57
N LYS A 120 -3.88 -1.70 8.46
CA LYS A 120 -5.33 -1.54 8.47
C LYS A 120 -5.67 -0.28 9.26
N PRO A 121 -6.64 0.53 8.79
CA PRO A 121 -7.17 1.63 9.59
C PRO A 121 -7.63 1.18 10.98
N GLY A 122 -7.39 2.04 11.95
CA GLY A 122 -7.81 1.88 13.33
C GLY A 122 -9.25 2.29 13.59
N ILE A 123 -9.87 1.66 14.59
CA ILE A 123 -11.14 2.11 15.16
C ILE A 123 -11.07 1.95 16.70
N ASP A 124 -10.67 3.03 17.36
CA ASP A 124 -10.56 3.11 18.82
C ASP A 124 -11.78 3.83 19.40
N GLY A 125 -11.98 3.71 20.71
CA GLY A 125 -13.07 4.36 21.43
C GLY A 125 -14.11 3.36 21.96
N THR A 126 -15.10 3.91 22.66
CA THR A 126 -16.09 3.15 23.42
C THR A 126 -17.50 3.43 22.92
N GLU A 127 -18.35 2.42 22.99
CA GLU A 127 -19.80 2.64 23.01
C GLU A 127 -20.11 3.24 24.37
N ILE A 128 -20.54 4.50 24.41
CA ILE A 128 -20.98 5.09 25.66
C ILE A 128 -22.49 5.09 25.61
N THR A 129 -23.10 4.18 26.35
CA THR A 129 -24.51 4.34 26.63
C THR A 129 -24.67 5.49 27.62
N LYS A 130 -24.98 6.68 27.11
CA LYS A 130 -25.22 7.86 27.95
C LYS A 130 -26.69 8.18 28.00
N VAL A 131 -27.07 8.72 29.14
CA VAL A 131 -28.43 8.91 29.59
C VAL A 131 -28.98 10.23 29.04
N ILE A 132 -30.25 10.22 28.60
CA ILE A 132 -31.02 11.39 28.15
C ILE A 132 -30.80 12.58 29.10
N GLN A 133 -30.29 13.70 28.55
CA GLN A 133 -30.20 15.01 29.22
C GLN A 133 -29.57 14.99 30.62
N GLY A 134 -28.66 14.06 30.90
CA GLY A 134 -27.96 13.97 32.19
C GLY A 134 -28.80 13.44 33.36
N MET A 135 -30.02 12.94 33.13
CA MET A 135 -30.92 12.45 34.17
C MET A 135 -31.15 10.94 34.07
N THR A 136 -30.58 10.17 35.00
CA THR A 136 -30.69 8.69 35.06
C THR A 136 -32.16 8.26 35.11
N VAL A 137 -32.70 7.82 33.98
CA VAL A 137 -33.95 7.05 33.94
C VAL A 137 -33.59 5.62 34.29
N SER A 138 -34.03 5.19 35.48
CA SER A 138 -33.81 3.87 36.09
C SER A 138 -33.68 2.70 35.10
N GLY A 139 -32.53 2.03 35.14
CA GLY A 139 -32.34 0.60 34.79
C GLY A 139 -32.33 0.19 33.32
N TYR A 140 -32.77 1.06 32.40
CA TYR A 140 -32.90 0.73 30.99
C TYR A 140 -32.21 1.78 30.13
N CYS A 141 -31.10 1.38 29.54
CA CYS A 141 -30.29 2.20 28.68
C CYS A 141 -30.98 2.38 27.32
N GLN A 142 -31.71 3.49 27.15
CA GLN A 142 -32.52 3.76 25.96
C GLN A 142 -31.73 4.39 24.80
N ASP A 143 -30.54 4.93 25.05
CA ASP A 143 -29.78 5.74 24.10
C ASP A 143 -28.45 5.05 23.73
N ASN A 144 -28.12 5.04 22.44
CA ASN A 144 -26.85 4.55 21.92
C ASN A 144 -26.01 5.74 21.45
N VAL A 145 -25.00 6.12 22.23
CA VAL A 145 -23.99 7.09 21.80
C VAL A 145 -22.74 6.36 21.30
N ILE A 146 -22.41 6.59 20.04
CA ILE A 146 -21.21 6.11 19.39
C ILE A 146 -20.19 7.25 19.40
N ASN A 147 -19.06 7.02 20.08
CA ASN A 147 -17.93 7.94 20.11
C ASN A 147 -16.64 7.18 19.79
N GLN A 148 -16.18 7.29 18.55
CA GLN A 148 -15.07 6.49 18.04
C GLN A 148 -14.05 7.39 17.35
N HIS A 149 -12.79 6.98 17.41
CA HIS A 149 -11.69 7.60 16.71
C HIS A 149 -11.16 6.63 15.66
N THR A 150 -11.03 7.10 14.43
CA THR A 150 -10.45 6.33 13.34
C THR A 150 -9.21 7.05 12.83
N ASP A 151 -8.14 6.33 12.59
CA ASP A 151 -6.91 6.85 12.00
C ASP A 151 -6.28 5.76 11.11
N ASP A 152 -5.26 6.12 10.33
CA ASP A 152 -4.43 5.16 9.61
C ASP A 152 -2.96 5.45 9.89
N GLU A 153 -2.56 5.30 11.15
CA GLU A 153 -1.23 5.68 11.62
C GLU A 153 -0.21 4.53 11.52
N ALA A 154 1.03 4.85 11.15
CA ALA A 154 2.14 3.89 11.05
C ALA A 154 2.36 3.07 12.34
N ARG A 155 2.05 3.65 13.51
CA ARG A 155 2.11 2.98 14.83
C ARG A 155 1.22 1.73 14.95
N ARG A 156 0.28 1.53 14.02
CA ARG A 156 -0.60 0.35 13.99
C ARG A 156 0.02 -0.86 13.31
N SER A 157 1.07 -0.67 12.52
CA SER A 157 1.75 -1.77 11.84
C SER A 157 2.93 -2.30 12.64
N ILE A 158 3.07 -3.62 12.64
CA ILE A 158 4.23 -4.33 13.19
C ILE A 158 5.47 -4.19 12.31
N ASN A 159 5.33 -3.80 11.04
CA ASN A 159 6.45 -3.66 10.10
C ASN A 159 7.17 -2.31 10.27
N ASN A 160 6.60 -1.39 11.05
CA ASN A 160 7.12 -0.04 11.27
C ASN A 160 7.34 0.73 9.94
N PRO A 161 6.28 0.90 9.12
CA PRO A 161 6.40 1.64 7.87
C PRO A 161 6.83 3.09 8.13
N ASN A 162 7.53 3.69 7.17
CA ASN A 162 7.91 5.10 7.26
C ASN A 162 6.70 6.04 7.12
N VAL A 163 5.69 5.63 6.35
CA VAL A 163 4.40 6.30 6.16
C VAL A 163 3.33 5.28 5.77
N THR A 164 2.06 5.60 6.02
CA THR A 164 0.86 4.85 5.60
C THR A 164 0.08 5.64 4.55
N SER A 165 -0.94 5.03 3.95
CA SER A 165 -1.68 5.61 2.83
C SER A 165 -2.76 6.61 3.26
N GLY A 166 -3.16 6.59 4.53
CA GLY A 166 -4.15 7.49 5.08
C GLY A 166 -5.58 7.03 4.80
N LEU A 167 -6.51 7.51 5.62
CA LEU A 167 -7.94 7.30 5.46
C LEU A 167 -8.44 7.80 4.10
N ARG A 168 -9.21 6.95 3.43
CA ARG A 168 -9.93 7.26 2.18
C ARG A 168 -11.42 7.43 2.40
N SER A 169 -12.02 6.58 3.23
CA SER A 169 -13.42 6.76 3.61
C SER A 169 -13.75 6.18 4.97
N VAL A 170 -14.68 6.83 5.65
CA VAL A 170 -15.31 6.40 6.90
C VAL A 170 -16.81 6.46 6.71
N MET A 171 -17.53 5.43 7.14
CA MET A 171 -19.00 5.42 7.12
C MET A 171 -19.55 4.63 8.30
N LEU A 172 -20.47 5.25 9.03
CA LEU A 172 -21.32 4.58 9.99
C LEU A 172 -22.59 4.07 9.30
N TYR A 173 -22.94 2.83 9.56
CA TYR A 173 -24.18 2.20 9.14
C TYR A 173 -25.01 1.79 10.35
N LYS A 174 -26.32 1.92 10.26
CA LYS A 174 -27.25 1.12 11.07
C LYS A 174 -27.60 -0.16 10.32
N VAL A 175 -27.81 -1.25 11.06
CA VAL A 175 -28.28 -2.52 10.49
C VAL A 175 -29.68 -2.81 10.98
N VAL A 176 -30.61 -3.05 10.06
CA VAL A 176 -32.00 -3.39 10.33
C VAL A 176 -32.37 -4.54 9.40
N ASP A 177 -32.93 -5.62 9.95
CA ASP A 177 -33.30 -6.83 9.21
C ASP A 177 -32.13 -7.38 8.36
N GLY A 178 -30.92 -7.37 8.92
CA GLY A 178 -29.69 -7.77 8.23
C GLY A 178 -29.18 -6.84 7.13
N HIS A 179 -29.87 -5.73 6.84
CA HIS A 179 -29.49 -4.76 5.80
C HIS A 179 -28.78 -3.53 6.38
N ARG A 180 -27.70 -3.09 5.71
CA ARG A 180 -26.93 -1.89 6.09
C ARG A 180 -27.54 -0.63 5.48
N TYR A 181 -27.82 0.36 6.33
CA TYR A 181 -28.28 1.68 5.92
C TYR A 181 -27.26 2.74 6.37
N PRO A 182 -26.68 3.52 5.45
CA PRO A 182 -25.69 4.54 5.79
C PRO A 182 -26.32 5.67 6.60
N ILE A 183 -25.57 6.20 7.56
CA ILE A 183 -25.94 7.37 8.35
C ILE A 183 -25.12 8.55 7.83
N TYR A 184 -25.79 9.52 7.21
CA TYR A 184 -25.12 10.68 6.62
C TYR A 184 -25.11 11.88 7.56
N SER A 185 -23.92 12.24 8.04
CA SER A 185 -23.65 13.49 8.75
C SER A 185 -22.15 13.81 8.67
N SER A 186 -21.78 15.04 9.05
CA SER A 186 -20.37 15.45 9.16
C SER A 186 -19.57 14.71 10.25
N THR A 187 -20.23 13.96 11.12
CA THR A 187 -19.62 13.21 12.23
C THR A 187 -19.83 11.70 12.10
N THR A 188 -20.41 11.22 11.01
CA THR A 188 -20.65 9.78 10.80
C THR A 188 -20.07 9.27 9.48
N ASN A 189 -19.64 10.17 8.61
CA ASN A 189 -18.87 9.82 7.42
C ASN A 189 -17.83 10.87 7.04
N GLY A 190 -16.85 10.41 6.27
CA GLY A 190 -15.85 11.22 5.61
C GLY A 190 -15.36 10.52 4.36
N SER A 191 -14.93 11.28 3.36
CA SER A 191 -14.30 10.76 2.15
C SER A 191 -13.22 11.74 1.70
N TRP A 192 -12.04 11.20 1.39
CA TRP A 192 -10.87 11.99 0.98
C TRP A 192 -10.40 11.51 -0.40
N ALA A 193 -10.19 12.47 -1.30
CA ALA A 193 -9.69 12.18 -2.65
C ALA A 193 -8.17 11.99 -2.67
N SER A 194 -7.47 12.64 -1.73
CA SER A 194 -6.02 12.65 -1.64
C SER A 194 -5.57 11.95 -0.36
N SER A 195 -4.50 11.18 -0.48
CA SER A 195 -3.81 10.54 0.63
C SER A 195 -3.23 11.57 1.59
N ASP A 196 -3.46 11.36 2.88
CA ASP A 196 -2.84 12.09 3.99
C ASP A 196 -2.36 11.09 5.05
N THR A 197 -1.04 11.02 5.20
CA THR A 197 -0.32 10.01 6.00
C THR A 197 -0.59 10.08 7.51
N HIS A 198 -1.25 11.14 7.98
CA HIS A 198 -1.64 11.33 9.39
C HIS A 198 -3.12 11.71 9.52
N SER A 199 -3.94 11.14 8.64
CA SER A 199 -5.38 11.41 8.62
C SER A 199 -6.11 10.67 9.74
N TYR A 200 -7.09 11.37 10.31
CA TYR A 200 -7.99 10.82 11.30
C TYR A 200 -9.40 11.37 11.12
N PHE A 201 -10.37 10.68 11.71
CA PHE A 201 -11.76 11.10 11.75
C PHE A 201 -12.41 10.64 13.06
N ASN A 202 -13.12 11.56 13.71
CA ASN A 202 -13.87 11.25 14.92
C ASN A 202 -15.33 11.03 14.56
N ILE A 203 -15.84 9.85 14.90
CA ILE A 203 -17.24 9.50 14.74
C ILE A 203 -17.99 9.86 16.00
N TYR A 204 -19.02 10.68 15.87
CA TYR A 204 -20.00 10.94 16.90
C TYR A 204 -21.41 10.72 16.34
N TYR A 205 -22.16 9.83 16.97
CA TYR A 205 -23.57 9.61 16.66
C TYR A 205 -24.35 9.35 17.93
N ASP A 206 -25.52 9.96 18.03
CA ASP A 206 -26.40 9.92 19.19
C ASP A 206 -27.80 9.60 18.67
N ASP A 207 -28.26 8.39 18.95
CA ASP A 207 -29.53 7.86 18.47
C ASP A 207 -30.68 8.25 19.39
N ASN A 208 -31.07 9.52 19.32
CA ASN A 208 -32.21 10.07 20.05
C ASN A 208 -33.57 9.78 19.38
N VAL A 209 -33.64 8.95 18.32
CA VAL A 209 -34.83 8.85 17.46
C VAL A 209 -35.69 7.63 17.81
N ALA A 210 -36.95 7.87 18.17
CA ALA A 210 -37.85 6.83 18.65
C ALA A 210 -38.33 5.82 17.57
N SER A 211 -38.16 6.08 16.27
CA SER A 211 -38.83 5.31 15.21
C SER A 211 -38.11 4.04 14.76
N ASP A 212 -36.78 4.00 14.83
CA ASP A 212 -35.99 2.92 14.24
C ASP A 212 -35.33 2.09 15.35
N LEU A 213 -35.40 0.76 15.22
CA LEU A 213 -34.79 -0.18 16.16
C LEU A 213 -33.67 -0.96 15.44
N PRO A 214 -32.48 -0.35 15.26
CA PRO A 214 -31.36 -1.04 14.63
C PRO A 214 -30.94 -2.25 15.46
N GLU A 215 -30.54 -3.34 14.82
CA GLU A 215 -30.01 -4.55 15.46
C GLU A 215 -28.59 -4.35 16.00
N TYR A 216 -27.79 -3.57 15.26
CA TYR A 216 -26.45 -3.14 15.59
C TYR A 216 -26.02 -2.02 14.62
N TYR A 217 -24.89 -1.38 14.94
CA TYR A 217 -24.23 -0.43 14.05
C TYR A 217 -22.93 -1.03 13.52
N VAL A 218 -22.47 -0.54 12.37
CA VAL A 218 -21.17 -0.91 11.79
C VAL A 218 -20.45 0.35 11.39
N ILE A 219 -19.21 0.50 11.85
CA ILE A 219 -18.28 1.46 11.26
C ILE A 219 -17.46 0.70 10.24
N ALA A 220 -17.43 1.20 9.00
CA ALA A 220 -16.50 0.75 7.98
C ALA A 220 -15.52 1.88 7.67
N VAL A 221 -14.23 1.55 7.70
CA VAL A 221 -13.13 2.47 7.39
C VAL A 221 -12.27 1.84 6.31
N SER A 222 -11.87 2.63 5.33
CA SER A 222 -10.91 2.23 4.30
C SER A 222 -9.84 3.28 4.12
N ASP A 223 -8.67 2.85 3.66
CA ASP A 223 -7.53 3.71 3.32
C ASP A 223 -7.34 3.84 1.79
N HIS A 224 -6.29 4.56 1.39
CA HIS A 224 -5.94 4.74 -0.01
C HIS A 224 -5.29 3.50 -0.64
N ALA A 225 -4.68 2.62 0.15
CA ALA A 225 -4.06 1.38 -0.31
C ALA A 225 -5.07 0.24 -0.57
N GLY A 226 -6.30 0.38 -0.07
CA GLY A 226 -7.39 -0.58 -0.20
C GLY A 226 -7.56 -1.51 0.99
N ASN A 227 -6.96 -1.21 2.15
CA ASN A 227 -7.26 -1.89 3.40
C ASN A 227 -8.63 -1.43 3.93
N ILE A 228 -9.31 -2.36 4.61
CA ILE A 228 -10.64 -2.12 5.18
C ILE A 228 -10.68 -2.69 6.60
N THR A 229 -11.22 -1.90 7.52
CA THR A 229 -11.54 -2.30 8.89
C THR A 229 -13.02 -2.08 9.13
N GLU A 230 -13.68 -3.07 9.74
CA GLU A 230 -15.05 -2.92 10.22
C GLU A 230 -15.11 -3.17 11.73
N LYS A 231 -15.92 -2.36 12.43
CA LYS A 231 -16.24 -2.57 13.84
C LYS A 231 -17.75 -2.64 14.00
N LYS A 232 -18.23 -3.81 14.44
CA LYS A 232 -19.63 -4.00 14.84
C LYS A 232 -19.81 -3.40 16.23
N LEU A 233 -20.86 -2.59 16.37
CA LEU A 233 -21.22 -1.95 17.61
C LEU A 233 -22.63 -2.36 18.04
N THR A 234 -22.78 -2.85 19.27
CA THR A 234 -24.06 -3.44 19.70
C THR A 234 -24.97 -2.37 20.27
N THR A 235 -26.25 -2.41 19.90
CA THR A 235 -27.27 -1.52 20.47
C THR A 235 -27.91 -2.15 21.69
N GLN A 236 -27.90 -1.42 22.81
CA GLN A 236 -28.56 -1.87 24.02
C GLN A 236 -30.08 -1.86 23.87
N ARG A 237 -30.61 -0.91 23.09
CA ARG A 237 -32.05 -0.82 22.81
C ARG A 237 -32.60 -2.08 22.15
N TYR A 238 -31.89 -2.68 21.19
CA TYR A 238 -32.33 -3.94 20.56
C TYR A 238 -32.21 -5.15 21.49
N LEU A 239 -31.13 -5.24 22.28
CA LEU A 239 -31.00 -6.30 23.28
C LEU A 239 -32.14 -6.27 24.31
N LEU A 240 -32.49 -5.07 24.78
CA LEU A 240 -33.56 -4.86 25.75
C LEU A 240 -34.95 -5.16 25.18
N THR A 241 -35.22 -4.74 23.94
CA THR A 241 -36.55 -4.89 23.33
C THR A 241 -36.80 -6.29 22.77
N THR A 242 -35.78 -6.95 22.23
CA THR A 242 -35.93 -8.24 21.54
C THR A 242 -35.66 -9.43 22.45
N PHE A 243 -34.64 -9.35 23.30
CA PHE A 243 -34.21 -10.48 24.14
C PHE A 243 -34.55 -10.31 25.62
N HIS A 244 -35.03 -9.13 26.04
CA HIS A 244 -35.31 -8.78 27.44
C HIS A 244 -34.10 -9.00 28.37
N THR A 245 -32.88 -8.99 27.83
CA THR A 245 -31.64 -9.12 28.60
C THR A 245 -31.02 -7.74 28.77
N SER A 246 -30.82 -7.30 30.02
CA SER A 246 -30.03 -6.10 30.33
C SER A 246 -28.63 -6.49 30.78
N ILE A 247 -27.63 -5.68 30.42
CA ILE A 247 -26.32 -5.68 31.09
C ILE A 247 -26.37 -4.55 32.10
N ASP A 248 -26.28 -4.89 33.39
CA ASP A 248 -26.27 -3.89 34.45
C ASP A 248 -24.97 -3.06 34.38
N ARG A 249 -25.04 -1.75 34.64
CA ARG A 249 -23.87 -0.86 34.58
C ARG A 249 -22.82 -1.23 35.64
N SER A 250 -23.23 -1.89 36.71
CA SER A 250 -22.34 -2.45 37.74
C SER A 250 -21.29 -3.41 37.16
N THR A 251 -21.52 -3.96 35.97
CA THR A 251 -20.61 -4.88 35.27
C THR A 251 -19.42 -4.19 34.58
N TYR A 252 -19.49 -2.87 34.31
CA TYR A 252 -18.44 -2.13 33.59
C TYR A 252 -17.46 -1.37 34.50
N ASN A 253 -17.71 -1.34 35.82
CA ASN A 253 -16.85 -0.68 36.81
C ASN A 253 -15.94 -1.68 37.55
N LYS A 254 -15.07 -2.38 36.81
CA LYS A 254 -13.92 -3.10 37.38
C LYS A 254 -12.63 -2.56 36.80
#